data_AF-A0A931ZT54-F1
#
_entry.id   AF-A0A931ZT54-F1
#
_cell.length_a   1.000
_cell.length_b   1.000
_cell.length_c   1.000
_cell.angle_alpha   90.00
_cell.angle_beta   90.00
_cell.angle_gamma   90.00
#
_symmetry.space_group_name_H-M   'P 1'
#
loop_
_entity.id
_entity.type
_entity.pdbx_description
1 polymer ?
#
loop_
_entity_poly.entity_id
_entity_poly.type
_entity_poly.pdbx_seq_one_letter_code
_entity_poly.pdbx_strand_id
1 'polypeptide(L)' 'MKTKDKKELHLKTLKELEKLVADVQDEVVKLRLDKAQNKLKNTSRLPIKRKEIAQMLTIIRMKELSEKTNPPAGGSK' A
#
# COMPACT_ATOMS: atom_id res chain seq x y z
N MET A 1 0.33 -11.11 -3.10
CA MET A 1 1.77 -10.82 -2.92
C MET A 1 2.61 -12.05 -2.59
N LYS A 2 3.66 -12.25 -3.40
CA LYS A 2 4.80 -13.10 -3.07
C LYS A 2 5.69 -12.31 -2.08
N THR A 3 6.50 -13.00 -1.29
CA THR A 3 7.36 -12.40 -0.27
C THR A 3 8.43 -11.44 -0.82
N LYS A 4 8.77 -11.56 -2.11
CA LYS A 4 9.71 -10.67 -2.81
C LYS A 4 9.15 -9.25 -2.98
N ASP A 5 7.88 -9.14 -3.36
CA ASP A 5 7.18 -7.86 -3.58
C ASP A 5 7.19 -6.96 -2.33
N LYS A 6 7.16 -7.56 -1.13
CA LYS A 6 7.18 -6.80 0.13
C LYS A 6 8.48 -6.03 0.34
N LYS A 7 9.64 -6.65 0.05
CA LYS A 7 10.94 -5.99 0.23
C LYS A 7 11.11 -4.83 -0.76
N GLU A 8 10.59 -4.99 -1.97
CA GLU A 8 10.59 -3.93 -2.99
C GLU A 8 9.74 -2.72 -2.58
N LEU A 9 8.60 -2.94 -1.89
CA LEU A 9 7.80 -1.83 -1.35
C LEU A 9 8.56 -0.98 -0.32
N HIS A 10 9.45 -1.58 0.48
CA HIS A 10 10.25 -0.81 1.44
C HIS A 10 11.30 0.08 0.75
N LEU A 11 11.80 -0.32 -0.43
CA LEU A 11 12.81 0.42 -1.19
C LEU A 11 12.22 1.63 -1.93
N LYS A 12 10.92 1.62 -2.26
CA LYS A 12 10.24 2.74 -2.94
C LYS A 12 10.10 3.96 -2.05
N THR A 13 10.07 5.15 -2.64
CA THR A 13 9.85 6.40 -1.90
C THR A 13 8.39 6.53 -1.42
N LEU A 14 8.14 7.42 -0.44
CA LEU A 14 6.78 7.67 0.07
C LEU A 14 5.80 8.06 -1.05
N LYS A 15 6.22 8.98 -1.93
CA LYS A 15 5.41 9.44 -3.07
C LYS A 15 5.07 8.32 -4.05
N GLU A 16 6.00 7.41 -4.31
CA GLU A 16 5.75 6.25 -5.16
C GLU A 16 4.81 5.25 -4.51
N LEU A 17 4.91 5.06 -3.19
CA LEU A 17 3.99 4.21 -2.44
C LEU A 17 2.57 4.77 -2.46
N GLU A 18 2.39 6.08 -2.30
CA GLU A 18 1.08 6.74 -2.42
C GLU A 18 0.48 6.56 -3.81
N LYS A 19 1.29 6.76 -4.85
CA LYS A 19 0.85 6.55 -6.24
C LYS A 19 0.42 5.10 -6.48
N LEU A 20 1.19 4.13 -6.00
CA LEU A 20 0.84 2.72 -6.10
C LEU A 20 -0.43 2.36 -5.31
N VAL A 21 -0.65 3.00 -4.17
CA VAL A 21 -1.90 2.83 -3.41
C VAL A 21 -3.09 3.32 -4.24
N ALA A 22 -2.98 4.48 -4.89
CA ALA A 22 -4.02 5.00 -5.77
C ALA A 22 -4.28 4.06 -6.96
N ASP A 23 -3.23 3.62 -7.65
CA ASP A 23 -3.34 2.70 -8.80
C ASP A 23 -4.05 1.39 -8.39
N VAL A 24 -3.67 0.80 -7.25
CA VAL A 24 -4.28 -0.45 -6.77
C VAL A 24 -5.71 -0.21 -6.26
N GLN A 25 -6.03 0.98 -5.74
CA GLN A 25 -7.42 1.33 -5.40
C GLN A 25 -8.31 1.38 -6.63
N ASP A 26 -7.85 2.00 -7.72
CA ASP A 26 -8.59 2.04 -8.99
C ASP A 26 -8.83 0.64 -9.55
N GLU A 27 -7.83 -0.24 -9.48
CA GLU A 27 -8.01 -1.65 -9.82
C GLU A 27 -9.06 -2.34 -8.94
N VAL A 28 -9.08 -2.06 -7.63
CA VAL A 28 -10.10 -2.60 -6.72
C VAL A 28 -11.50 -2.10 -7.09
N VAL A 29 -11.65 -0.83 -7.49
CA VAL A 29 -12.93 -0.30 -7.97
C VAL A 29 -13.38 -1.04 -9.23
N LYS A 30 -12.50 -1.20 -10.22
CA LYS A 30 -12.78 -1.97 -11.44
C LYS A 30 -13.20 -3.41 -11.12
N LEU A 31 -12.44 -4.10 -10.24
CA LEU A 31 -12.77 -5.46 -9.81
C LEU A 31 -14.11 -5.55 -9.05
N ARG A 32 -14.50 -4.50 -8.31
CA ARG A 32 -15.83 -4.44 -7.67
C ARG A 32 -16.94 -4.29 -8.70
N LEU A 33 -16.74 -3.46 -9.72
CA LEU A 33 -17.70 -3.31 -10.83
C LEU A 33 -17.83 -4.62 -11.62
N ASP A 34 -16.71 -5.25 -11.97
CA ASP A 34 -16.70 -6.54 -12.67
C ASP A 34 -17.38 -7.65 -11.86
N LYS A 35 -17.18 -7.63 -10.52
CA LYS A 35 -17.86 -8.54 -9.60
C LYS A 35 -19.37 -8.26 -9.58
N ALA A 36 -19.79 -7.01 -9.52
CA ALA A 36 -21.20 -6.62 -9.54
C ALA A 36 -21.89 -7.02 -10.85
N GLN A 37 -21.16 -7.01 -11.97
CA GLN A 37 -21.64 -7.50 -13.27
C GLN A 37 -21.57 -9.02 -13.43
N ASN A 38 -21.16 -9.77 -12.39
CA ASN A 38 -20.88 -11.22 -12.44
C ASN A 38 -19.86 -11.64 -13.52
N LYS A 39 -19.04 -10.71 -14.03
CA LYS A 39 -18.00 -10.97 -15.02
C LYS A 39 -16.68 -11.42 -14.40
N LEU A 40 -16.55 -11.29 -13.08
CA LEU A 40 -15.33 -11.61 -12.37
C LEU A 40 -15.19 -13.12 -12.11
N LYS A 41 -14.46 -13.81 -12.99
CA LYS A 41 -14.16 -15.25 -12.87
C LYS A 41 -13.39 -15.64 -11.61
N ASN A 42 -12.57 -14.73 -11.07
CA ASN A 42 -11.72 -14.98 -9.90
C ASN A 42 -11.94 -13.91 -8.83
N THR A 43 -12.88 -14.20 -7.93
CA THR A 43 -13.25 -13.32 -6.80
C THR A 43 -12.16 -13.23 -5.74
N SER A 44 -11.25 -14.21 -5.66
CA SER A 44 -10.12 -14.24 -4.72
C SER A 44 -9.09 -13.14 -5.00
N ARG A 45 -9.12 -12.50 -6.18
CA ARG A 45 -8.26 -11.35 -6.48
C ARG A 45 -8.58 -10.12 -5.62
N LEU A 46 -9.85 -9.95 -5.25
CA LEU A 46 -10.31 -8.80 -4.48
C LEU A 46 -9.72 -8.74 -3.05
N PRO A 47 -9.78 -9.80 -2.22
CA PRO A 47 -9.13 -9.77 -0.91
C PRO A 47 -7.61 -9.70 -0.99
N ILE A 48 -6.98 -10.26 -2.03
CA ILE A 48 -5.53 -10.14 -2.24
C ILE A 48 -5.15 -8.67 -2.46
N LYS A 49 -5.82 -7.98 -3.39
CA LYS A 49 -5.55 -6.56 -3.69
C LYS A 49 -5.80 -5.65 -2.49
N ARG A 50 -6.85 -5.91 -1.70
CA ARG A 50 -7.09 -5.19 -0.43
C ARG A 50 -5.96 -5.38 0.58
N LYS A 51 -5.43 -6.60 0.70
CA LYS A 51 -4.29 -6.89 1.58
C LYS A 51 -3.01 -6.20 1.10
N GLU A 52 -2.83 -6.05 -0.21
CA GLU A 52 -1.72 -5.30 -0.80
C GLU A 52 -1.80 -3.82 -0.44
N ILE A 53 -2.98 -3.19 -0.55
CA ILE A 53 -3.20 -1.80 -0.09
C ILE A 53 -2.86 -1.65 1.39
N ALA A 54 -3.37 -2.54 2.24
CA ALA A 54 -3.13 -2.47 3.68
C ALA A 54 -1.63 -2.52 4.00
N GLN A 55 -0.86 -3.37 3.32
CA GLN A 55 0.59 -3.45 3.50
C GLN A 55 1.31 -2.18 3.07
N MET A 56 0.94 -1.59 1.93
CA MET A 56 1.54 -0.33 1.47
C MET A 56 1.26 0.80 2.46
N LEU A 57 0.02 0.90 2.97
CA LEU A 57 -0.34 1.88 4.00
C LEU A 57 0.43 1.67 5.30
N THR A 58 0.63 0.43 5.74
CA THR A 58 1.48 0.14 6.90
C THR A 58 2.92 0.59 6.68
N ILE A 59 3.49 0.38 5.49
CA ILE A 59 4.86 0.80 5.17
C ILE A 59 4.99 2.32 5.17
N ILE A 60 4.04 3.03 4.56
CA ILE A 60 3.97 4.50 4.61
C ILE A 60 3.95 4.96 6.07
N ARG A 61 3.06 4.39 6.88
CA ARG A 61 2.93 4.74 8.28
C ARG A 61 4.20 4.47 9.10
N MET A 62 4.86 3.34 8.86
CA MET A 62 6.14 3.00 9.51
C MET A 62 7.23 4.01 9.16
N LYS A 63 7.30 4.46 7.90
CA LYS A 63 8.26 5.48 7.46
C LYS A 63 7.98 6.83 8.13
N GLU A 64 6.74 7.28 8.14
CA GLU A 64 6.33 8.51 8.84
C GLU A 64 6.66 8.47 10.34
N LEU A 65 6.44 7.33 11.00
CA LEU A 65 6.79 7.17 12.41
C LEU A 65 8.30 7.22 12.62
N SER A 66 9.07 6.54 11.76
CA SER A 66 10.54 6.53 11.83
C SER A 66 11.12 7.93 11.65
N GLU A 67 10.55 8.75 10.77
CA GLU A 67 10.93 10.16 10.59
C GLU A 67 10.59 11.00 11.82
N LYS A 68 9.44 10.75 12.47
CA LYS A 68 9.05 11.45 13.71
C LYS A 68 9.87 11.05 14.94
N THR A 69 10.33 9.80 15.03
CA THR A 69 11.13 9.29 16.15
C THR A 69 12.61 9.69 16.08
N ASN A 70 13.04 10.35 15.01
CA ASN A 70 14.37 10.97 14.91
C ASN A 70 14.21 12.49 15.06
N PRO A 71 13.96 13.02 16.28
CA PRO A 71 14.00 14.46 16.49
C PRO A 71 15.41 14.96 16.13
N PRO A 72 15.56 16.14 15.52
CA PRO A 72 16.88 16.74 15.39
C PRO A 72 17.47 16.86 16.79
N ALA A 73 18.64 16.26 17.00
CA ALA A 73 19.49 16.56 18.14
C ALA A 73 19.72 18.09 18.15
N GLY A 74 19.03 18.80 19.03
CA GLY A 74 19.01 20.26 18.97
C GLY A 74 17.91 20.88 19.83
N GLY A 75 18.05 20.71 21.14
CA GLY A 75 17.21 21.35 22.14
C GLY A 75 17.86 21.34 23.51
N SER A 76 19.13 21.79 23.57
CA SER A 76 19.76 22.18 24.84
C SER A 76 19.11 23.46 25.35
N LYS A 77 18.40 23.36 26.47
CA LYS A 77 18.67 24.06 27.74
C LYS A 77 17.50 23.85 28.69
#